data_AF-A0A849Z8H1-F1
#
_entry.id   AF-A0A849Z8H1-F1
#
_cell.length_a   1.000
_cell.length_b   1.000
_cell.length_c   1.000
_cell.angle_alpha   90.00
_cell.angle_beta   90.00
_cell.angle_gamma   90.00
#
_symmetry.space_group_name_H-M   'P 1'
#
loop_
_entity.id
_entity.type
_entity.pdbx_description
1 polymer ?
#
loop_
_entity_poly.entity_id
_entity_poly.type
_entity_poly.pdbx_seq_one_letter_code
_entity_poly.pdbx_strand_id
1 'polypeptide(L)' 'MYDHLPTPDELLDARIASGWTPTPSSTVNGDVIEGFACTRFGMCG' A
#
# COMPACT_ATOMS: atom_id res chain seq x y z
N MET A 1 9.78 -18.03 -14.62
CA MET A 1 9.46 -17.13 -15.75
C MET A 1 8.18 -16.43 -15.35
N TYR A 2 8.10 -15.11 -15.43
CA TYR A 2 6.83 -14.41 -15.15
C TYR A 2 6.01 -14.45 -16.45
N ASP A 3 4.84 -15.08 -16.42
CA ASP A 3 3.99 -15.31 -17.60
C ASP A 3 3.33 -14.03 -18.13
N HIS A 4 3.45 -12.93 -17.38
CA HIS A 4 3.04 -11.58 -17.76
C HIS A 4 3.85 -10.52 -17.01
N LEU A 5 3.80 -9.28 -17.50
CA LEU A 5 4.29 -8.12 -16.75
C LEU A 5 3.28 -7.81 -15.64
N PRO A 6 3.69 -7.82 -14.36
CA PRO A 6 2.77 -7.55 -13.26
C PRO A 6 2.31 -6.09 -13.31
N THR A 7 1.02 -5.91 -13.10
CA THR A 7 0.39 -4.61 -12.95
C THR A 7 0.78 -3.97 -11.61
N PRO A 8 0.65 -2.64 -11.47
CA PRO A 8 0.91 -1.97 -10.19
C PRO A 8 0.11 -2.54 -9.01
N ASP A 9 -1.12 -3.00 -9.26
CA ASP A 9 -1.97 -3.63 -8.25
C ASP A 9 -1.41 -4.99 -7.81
N GLU A 10 -0.99 -5.85 -8.74
CA GLU A 10 -0.37 -7.14 -8.41
C GLU A 10 0.94 -7.00 -7.63
N LEU A 11 1.72 -5.95 -7.93
CA LEU A 11 2.92 -5.63 -7.17
C LEU A 11 2.59 -5.16 -5.75
N LEU A 12 1.51 -4.41 -5.57
CA LEU A 12 1.05 -3.96 -4.26
C LEU A 12 0.53 -5.15 -3.42
N ASP A 13 -0.28 -6.01 -4.02
CA ASP A 13 -0.81 -7.22 -3.38
C ASP A 13 0.32 -8.14 -2.92
N ALA A 14 1.33 -8.36 -3.78
CA ALA A 14 2.50 -9.16 -3.44
C ALA A 14 3.30 -8.58 -2.26
N ARG A 15 3.43 -7.25 -2.18
CA ARG A 15 4.11 -6.59 -1.05
C ARG A 15 3.34 -6.80 0.25
N ILE A 16 2.04 -6.59 0.25
CA ILE A 16 1.20 -6.81 1.43
C ILE A 16 1.27 -8.28 1.87
N ALA A 17 1.18 -9.23 0.93
CA ALA A 17 1.33 -10.66 1.22
C ALA A 17 2.71 -11.03 1.79
N SER A 18 3.76 -10.29 1.42
CA SER A 18 5.11 -10.43 2.01
C SER A 18 5.27 -9.79 3.41
N GLY A 19 4.19 -9.22 3.96
CA GLY A 19 4.20 -8.58 5.29
C GLY A 19 4.64 -7.11 5.29
N TRP A 20 4.70 -6.47 4.12
CA TRP A 20 4.91 -5.03 4.06
C TRP A 20 3.66 -4.30 4.54
N THR A 21 3.83 -3.40 5.51
CA THR A 21 2.79 -2.52 6.02
C THR A 21 2.98 -1.11 5.47
N PRO A 22 1.92 -0.44 4.97
CA PRO A 22 2.02 0.95 4.54
C PRO A 22 2.42 1.84 5.72
N THR A 23 3.49 2.61 5.55
CA THR A 23 3.90 3.61 6.55
C THR A 23 3.02 4.85 6.39
N PRO A 24 2.23 5.23 7.40
CA PRO A 24 1.51 6.50 7.35
C PRO A 24 2.53 7.66 7.36
N SER A 25 2.34 8.64 6.48
CA SER A 25 3.10 9.88 6.50
C SER A 25 2.19 11.02 6.90
N SER A 26 2.59 11.80 7.90
CA SER A 26 1.91 13.03 8.29
C SER A 26 2.23 14.16 7.30
N THR A 27 1.23 14.95 6.92
CA THR A 27 1.49 16.25 6.30
C THR A 27 2.07 17.23 7.34
N VAL A 28 2.75 18.28 6.88
CA VAL A 28 3.33 19.34 7.75
C VAL A 28 2.29 19.98 8.68
N ASN A 29 1.00 19.91 8.32
CA ASN A 29 -0.12 20.47 9.08
C ASN A 29 -0.89 19.44 9.93
N GLY A 30 -0.37 18.23 10.09
CA GLY A 30 -0.92 17.23 11.02
C GLY A 30 -2.01 16.32 10.47
N ASP A 31 -2.52 16.56 9.25
CA ASP A 31 -3.41 15.61 8.59
C ASP A 31 -2.60 14.37 8.17
N VAL A 32 -3.00 13.21 8.67
CA VAL A 32 -2.46 11.91 8.25
C VAL A 32 -3.06 11.59 6.89
N ILE A 33 -2.23 11.55 5.85
CA ILE A 33 -2.67 11.05 4.54
C ILE A 33 -2.51 9.53 4.57
N GLU A 34 -3.63 8.83 4.54
CA GLU A 34 -3.64 7.39 4.30
C GLU A 34 -3.17 7.13 2.87
N GLY A 35 -2.09 6.36 2.71
CA GLY A 35 -1.65 5.93 1.39
C GLY A 35 -2.72 5.06 0.71
N PHE A 36 -2.75 5.04 -0.62
CA PHE A 36 -3.71 4.25 -1.43
C PHE A 36 -3.88 2.79 -0.95
N ALA A 37 -2.79 2.18 -0.50
CA ALA A 37 -2.81 0.83 0.08
C ALA A 37 -3.57 0.74 1.41
N CYS A 38 -3.44 1.75 2.28
CA CYS A 38 -4.11 1.78 3.59
C CYS A 38 -5.64 1.85 3.39
N THR A 39 -6.11 2.74 2.52
CA THR A 39 -7.54 2.91 2.21
C THR A 39 -8.13 1.70 1.46
N ARG A 40 -7.37 1.07 0.56
CA ARG A 40 -7.84 -0.09 -0.24
C ARG A 40 -8.07 -1.36 0.60
N PHE A 41 -7.29 -1.56 1.67
CA PHE A 41 -7.34 -2.79 2.46
C PHE A 41 -7.90 -2.62 3.87
N GLY A 42 -8.41 -1.42 4.23
CA GLY A 42 -8.96 -1.16 5.56
C GLY A 42 -7.93 -1.39 6.67
N MET A 43 -6.65 -1.15 6.38
CA MET A 43 -5.53 -1.36 7.31
C MET A 43 -5.25 -0.12 8.17
N CYS A 44 -6.06 0.93 8.03
CA CYS A 44 -6.00 2.14 8.84
C CYS A 44 -6.94 1.99 10.05
N GLY A 45 -6.47 2.41 11.22
CA GLY A 45 -7.20 2.40 12.50
C GLY A 45 -7.07 3.73 13.21
#